data_AF-A0ABD0U0Z0-F1
#
_entry.id   AF-A0ABD0U0Z0-F1
#
_cell.length_a   1.000
_cell.length_b   1.000
_cell.length_c   1.000
_cell.angle_alpha   90.00
_cell.angle_beta   90.00
_cell.angle_gamma   90.00
#
_symmetry.space_group_name_H-M   'P 1'
#
loop_
_entity.id
_entity.type
_entity.pdbx_description
1 polymer ?
#
loop_
_entity_poly.entity_id
_entity_poly.type
_entity_poly.pdbx_seq_one_letter_code
_entity_poly.pdbx_strand_id
1 'polypeptide(L)'
;MTVVGAGLSPSVVVLACMVMALGYVLVLYVPTFVLRLAPPTSLESFLIRRFTCALVFSAISALASAALLGVDRYMDIPVLLSFYGIRKDHMWQAVIFPLFLTSLLYAGSLVSKLLLLLYSWRERGDSSCCELDLCKIFAVAARSASDHALACAHNVVAWRNYVVAPFTEELVFRACMIPLLLCSGFQTQIIIFIGPVFFSLAHLNHFMELYYLQRYSFLKAFSIVGLQLGYTVVFGWYASFLFIRTGNLISAVTAHIFCNVMGLPVLLSPRTRGLATIAFILGLACFFWLLFPASSPILYNNSIESCSCWQGYCSWR
;
A
#
# COMPACT_ATOMS: atom_id res chain seq x y z
N MET A 1 -5.97 6.85 -30.39
CA MET A 1 -4.78 5.98 -30.42
C MET A 1 -5.18 4.65 -29.81
N THR A 2 -5.26 3.61 -30.64
CA THR A 2 -5.73 2.29 -30.26
C THR A 2 -4.60 1.52 -29.59
N VAL A 3 -4.58 1.45 -28.26
CA VAL A 3 -3.91 0.32 -27.62
C VAL A 3 -4.69 -0.90 -28.05
N VAL A 4 -4.02 -1.81 -28.73
CA VAL A 4 -4.58 -3.06 -29.22
C VAL A 4 -4.69 -4.03 -28.04
N GLY A 5 -5.49 -3.68 -27.03
CA GLY A 5 -5.91 -4.60 -25.97
C GLY A 5 -6.92 -5.63 -26.48
N ALA A 6 -7.47 -5.41 -27.68
CA ALA A 6 -8.34 -6.34 -28.39
C ALA A 6 -7.53 -7.52 -28.96
N GLY A 7 -7.06 -8.44 -28.10
CA GLY A 7 -6.41 -9.67 -28.58
C GLY A 7 -5.69 -10.54 -27.56
N LEU A 8 -5.39 -10.03 -26.35
CA LEU A 8 -4.77 -10.86 -25.31
C LEU A 8 -5.81 -11.84 -24.73
N SER A 9 -5.49 -13.13 -24.72
CA SER A 9 -6.37 -14.11 -24.10
C SER A 9 -6.41 -13.90 -22.57
N PRO A 10 -7.59 -14.04 -21.93
CA PRO A 10 -7.69 -13.97 -20.47
C PRO A 10 -6.74 -14.92 -19.75
N SER A 11 -6.48 -16.09 -20.32
CA SER A 11 -5.52 -17.07 -19.80
C SER A 11 -4.09 -16.56 -19.76
N VAL A 12 -3.62 -15.87 -20.81
CA VAL A 12 -2.27 -15.30 -20.88
C VAL A 12 -2.11 -14.19 -19.84
N VAL A 13 -3.14 -13.34 -19.67
CA VAL A 13 -3.12 -12.27 -18.67
C VAL A 13 -3.08 -12.82 -17.25
N VAL A 14 -3.90 -13.82 -16.94
CA VAL A 14 -3.88 -14.47 -15.62
C VAL A 14 -2.51 -15.11 -15.38
N LEU A 15 -1.94 -15.81 -16.36
CA LEU A 15 -0.60 -16.38 -16.24
C LEU A 15 0.48 -15.30 -16.02
N ALA A 16 0.43 -14.19 -16.76
CA ALA A 16 1.35 -13.08 -16.57
C ALA A 16 1.24 -12.46 -15.16
N CYS A 17 0.01 -12.30 -14.66
CA CYS A 17 -0.25 -11.85 -13.29
C CYS A 17 0.33 -12.82 -12.25
N MET A 18 0.15 -14.13 -12.44
CA MET A 18 0.74 -15.16 -11.59
C MET A 18 2.27 -15.11 -11.59
N VAL A 19 2.88 -14.98 -12.77
CA VAL A 19 4.34 -14.89 -12.92
C VAL A 19 4.88 -13.63 -12.25
N MET A 20 4.23 -12.48 -12.41
CA MET A 20 4.62 -11.24 -11.72
C MET A 20 4.50 -11.38 -10.19
N ALA A 21 3.39 -11.93 -9.70
CA ALA A 21 3.17 -12.11 -8.27
C ALA A 21 4.22 -13.05 -7.64
N LEU A 22 4.40 -14.24 -8.20
CA LEU A 22 5.38 -15.21 -7.70
C LEU A 22 6.81 -14.72 -7.90
N GLY A 23 7.11 -14.14 -9.05
CA GLY A 23 8.43 -13.60 -9.37
C GLY A 23 8.84 -12.47 -8.43
N TYR A 24 7.91 -11.59 -8.04
CA TYR A 24 8.19 -10.52 -7.07
C TYR A 24 8.61 -11.08 -5.71
N VAL A 25 8.00 -12.19 -5.26
CA VAL A 25 8.40 -12.85 -4.00
C VAL A 25 9.76 -13.51 -4.15
N LEU A 26 9.95 -14.27 -5.23
CA LEU A 26 11.17 -15.02 -5.49
C LEU A 26 12.39 -14.12 -5.67
N VAL A 27 12.22 -12.92 -6.27
CA VAL A 27 13.34 -12.00 -6.49
C VAL A 27 13.97 -11.51 -5.19
N LEU A 28 13.19 -11.46 -4.10
CA LEU A 28 13.69 -11.08 -2.78
C LEU A 28 14.69 -12.11 -2.21
N TYR A 29 14.71 -13.33 -2.75
CA TYR A 29 15.58 -14.43 -2.37
C TYR A 29 16.74 -14.66 -3.35
N VAL A 30 16.72 -14.03 -4.52
CA VAL A 30 17.75 -14.14 -5.58
C VAL A 30 19.17 -13.86 -5.06
N PRO A 31 19.44 -12.82 -4.26
CA PRO A 31 20.78 -12.55 -3.75
C PRO A 31 21.40 -13.74 -2.99
N THR A 32 20.58 -14.45 -2.21
CA THR A 32 21.03 -15.54 -1.35
C THR A 32 21.08 -16.87 -2.10
N PHE A 33 20.03 -17.20 -2.85
CA PHE A 33 19.86 -18.54 -3.43
C PHE A 33 20.38 -18.66 -4.86
N VAL A 34 20.25 -17.61 -5.68
CA VAL A 34 20.61 -17.65 -7.10
C VAL A 34 22.01 -17.09 -7.33
N LEU A 35 22.28 -15.88 -6.83
CA LEU A 35 23.59 -15.23 -6.96
C LEU A 35 24.62 -15.79 -5.97
N ARG A 36 24.18 -16.62 -5.01
CA ARG A 36 25.01 -17.22 -3.94
C ARG A 36 25.94 -16.22 -3.28
N LEU A 37 25.47 -14.98 -3.11
CA LEU A 37 26.27 -13.94 -2.46
C LEU A 37 26.53 -14.36 -1.01
N ALA A 38 27.71 -14.00 -0.50
CA ALA A 38 28.02 -14.21 0.91
C ALA A 38 26.90 -13.62 1.80
N PRO A 39 26.56 -14.29 2.92
CA PRO A 39 25.52 -13.82 3.81
C PRO A 39 25.78 -12.36 4.20
N PRO A 40 24.74 -11.52 4.23
CA PRO A 40 24.89 -10.10 4.52
C PRO A 40 25.49 -9.91 5.91
N THR A 41 26.49 -9.05 6.00
CA THR A 41 27.19 -8.73 7.25
C THR A 41 26.42 -7.76 8.15
N SER A 42 25.42 -7.06 7.59
CA SER A 42 24.55 -6.12 8.31
C SER A 42 23.12 -6.14 7.78
N LEU A 43 22.17 -5.70 8.60
CA LEU A 43 20.76 -5.53 8.22
C LEU A 43 20.61 -4.57 7.03
N GLU A 44 21.42 -3.52 6.99
CA GLU A 44 21.46 -2.56 5.88
C GLU A 44 21.85 -3.23 4.56
N SER A 45 22.94 -4.01 4.55
CA SER A 45 23.36 -4.75 3.36
C SER A 45 22.30 -5.76 2.90
N PHE A 46 21.63 -6.42 3.84
CA PHE A 46 20.52 -7.32 3.55
C PHE A 46 19.35 -6.60 2.87
N LEU A 47 18.93 -5.45 3.41
CA LEU A 47 17.80 -4.68 2.89
C LEU A 47 18.12 -4.04 1.54
N ILE A 48 19.30 -3.44 1.36
CA ILE A 48 19.72 -2.83 0.10
C ILE A 48 19.71 -3.85 -1.04
N ARG A 49 20.22 -5.07 -0.83
CA ARG A 49 20.17 -6.14 -1.84
C ARG A 49 18.74 -6.46 -2.26
N ARG A 50 17.81 -6.55 -1.31
CA ARG A 50 16.39 -6.80 -1.58
C ARG A 50 15.73 -5.62 -2.29
N PHE A 51 16.07 -4.38 -1.93
CA PHE A 51 15.57 -3.19 -2.60
C PHE A 51 15.97 -3.16 -4.07
N THR A 52 17.24 -3.42 -4.36
CA THR A 52 17.74 -3.48 -5.74
C THR A 52 17.01 -4.55 -6.55
N CYS A 53 16.85 -5.75 -5.99
CA CYS A 53 16.10 -6.83 -6.63
C CYS A 53 14.63 -6.46 -6.88
N ALA A 54 13.95 -5.87 -5.90
CA ALA A 54 12.58 -5.42 -6.04
C ALA A 54 12.44 -4.35 -7.14
N LEU A 55 13.30 -3.33 -7.14
CA LEU A 55 13.29 -2.27 -8.14
C LEU A 55 13.53 -2.79 -9.56
N VAL A 56 14.53 -3.67 -9.75
CA VAL A 56 14.83 -4.29 -11.04
C VAL A 56 13.65 -5.13 -11.52
N PHE A 57 13.07 -5.96 -10.65
CA PHE A 57 11.93 -6.79 -11.01
C PHE A 57 10.68 -5.96 -11.31
N SER A 58 10.44 -4.88 -10.56
CA SER A 58 9.36 -3.95 -10.83
C SER A 58 9.52 -3.27 -12.20
N ALA A 59 10.73 -2.88 -12.58
CA ALA A 59 11.01 -2.33 -13.91
C ALA A 59 10.78 -3.37 -15.02
N ILE A 60 11.23 -4.61 -14.83
CA ILE A 60 10.97 -5.71 -15.76
C ILE A 60 9.46 -5.98 -15.88
N SER A 61 8.73 -5.98 -14.77
CA SER A 61 7.27 -6.19 -14.74
C SER A 61 6.52 -5.07 -15.46
N ALA A 62 6.96 -3.82 -15.28
CA ALA A 62 6.43 -2.68 -16.02
C ALA A 62 6.66 -2.90 -17.52
N LEU A 63 7.91 -3.11 -17.96
CA LEU A 63 8.22 -3.32 -19.38
C LEU A 63 7.46 -4.51 -19.98
N ALA A 64 7.34 -5.62 -19.25
CA ALA A 64 6.59 -6.79 -19.68
C ALA A 64 5.09 -6.50 -19.84
N SER A 65 4.47 -5.79 -18.90
CA SER A 65 3.05 -5.41 -18.99
C SER A 65 2.76 -4.44 -20.14
N ALA A 66 3.65 -3.48 -20.40
CA ALA A 66 3.55 -2.61 -21.58
C ALA A 66 3.69 -3.39 -22.88
N ALA A 67 4.66 -4.32 -22.95
CA ALA A 67 4.87 -5.16 -24.12
C ALA A 67 3.67 -6.08 -24.41
N LEU A 68 3.09 -6.68 -23.37
CA LEU A 68 1.90 -7.53 -23.51
C LEU A 68 0.71 -6.78 -24.11
N LEU A 69 0.49 -5.53 -23.70
CA LEU A 69 -0.60 -4.70 -24.22
C LEU A 69 -0.32 -4.06 -25.57
N GLY A 70 0.84 -4.38 -26.18
CA GLY A 70 1.21 -3.82 -27.47
C GLY A 70 1.40 -2.31 -27.43
N VAL A 71 1.89 -1.76 -26.32
CA VAL A 71 2.26 -0.35 -26.26
C VAL A 71 3.46 -0.14 -27.20
N ASP A 72 3.26 0.61 -28.27
CA ASP A 72 4.29 0.85 -29.28
C ASP A 72 5.56 1.43 -28.66
N ARG A 73 6.74 0.98 -29.13
CA ARG A 73 8.06 1.49 -28.68
C ARG A 73 8.25 2.99 -28.90
N TYR A 74 7.44 3.60 -29.77
CA TYR A 74 7.47 5.02 -30.10
C TYR A 74 6.46 5.85 -29.30
N MET A 75 5.78 5.25 -28.31
CA MET A 75 4.85 5.98 -27.45
C MET A 75 5.58 6.98 -26.56
N ASP A 76 5.00 8.18 -26.46
CA ASP A 76 5.50 9.23 -25.59
C ASP A 76 5.53 8.77 -24.12
N ILE A 77 6.63 9.07 -23.42
CA ILE A 77 6.83 8.70 -22.01
C ILE A 77 5.64 9.11 -21.10
N PRO A 78 5.06 10.32 -21.22
CA PRO A 78 3.89 10.70 -20.42
C PRO A 78 2.69 9.79 -20.63
N VAL A 79 2.47 9.27 -21.84
CA VAL A 79 1.37 8.35 -22.14
C VAL A 79 1.65 6.98 -21.51
N LEU A 80 2.89 6.49 -21.61
CA LEU A 80 3.33 5.29 -20.92
C LEU A 80 3.18 5.40 -19.39
N LEU A 81 3.54 6.54 -18.80
CA LEU A 81 3.36 6.77 -17.36
C LEU A 81 1.89 6.84 -16.97
N SER A 82 1.04 7.43 -17.81
CA SER A 82 -0.41 7.50 -17.58
C SER A 82 -1.07 6.12 -17.54
N PHE A 83 -0.53 5.16 -18.29
CA PHE A 83 -0.96 3.77 -18.28
C PHE A 83 -0.76 3.12 -16.90
N TYR A 84 0.37 3.41 -16.25
CA TYR A 84 0.65 2.97 -14.87
C TYR A 84 -0.05 3.82 -13.80
N GLY A 85 -0.89 4.78 -14.19
CA GLY A 85 -1.48 5.75 -13.26
C GLY A 85 -0.45 6.71 -12.65
N ILE A 86 0.74 6.83 -13.23
CA ILE A 86 1.77 7.80 -12.82
C ILE A 86 1.49 9.10 -13.57
N ARG A 87 0.88 10.06 -12.88
CA ARG A 87 0.47 11.33 -13.48
C ARG A 87 0.74 12.50 -12.54
N LYS A 88 0.81 13.71 -13.08
CA LYS A 88 1.05 14.95 -12.31
C LYS A 88 -0.24 15.72 -12.01
N ASP A 89 -1.34 15.39 -12.68
CA ASP A 89 -2.62 16.03 -12.46
C ASP A 89 -3.25 15.54 -11.15
N HIS A 90 -3.97 16.43 -10.47
CA HIS A 90 -4.73 16.13 -9.25
C HIS A 90 -3.92 15.47 -8.12
N MET A 91 -2.60 15.75 -8.06
CA MET A 91 -1.69 15.11 -7.11
C MET A 91 -2.07 15.36 -5.65
N TRP A 92 -2.51 16.58 -5.31
CA TRP A 92 -2.89 16.87 -3.93
C TRP A 92 -4.15 16.09 -3.52
N GLN A 93 -5.14 15.94 -4.41
CA GLN A 93 -6.32 15.12 -4.17
C GLN A 93 -5.92 13.65 -3.98
N ALA A 94 -5.06 13.15 -4.88
CA ALA A 94 -4.53 11.79 -4.88
C ALA A 94 -3.69 11.44 -3.65
N VAL A 95 -3.20 12.43 -2.90
CA VAL A 95 -2.52 12.22 -1.62
C VAL A 95 -3.47 12.45 -0.44
N ILE A 96 -4.13 13.61 -0.39
CA ILE A 96 -4.87 14.07 0.79
C ILE A 96 -6.10 13.22 1.06
N PHE A 97 -6.93 12.91 0.05
CA PHE A 97 -8.16 12.16 0.27
C PHE A 97 -7.89 10.68 0.64
N PRO A 98 -6.99 9.95 -0.04
CA PRO A 98 -6.62 8.59 0.37
C PRO A 98 -5.94 8.57 1.74
N LEU A 99 -5.07 9.54 2.06
CA LEU A 99 -4.47 9.67 3.38
C LEU A 99 -5.54 9.87 4.46
N PHE A 100 -6.49 10.77 4.22
CA PHE A 100 -7.59 11.03 5.14
C PHE A 100 -8.46 9.79 5.35
N LEU A 101 -8.92 9.14 4.28
CA LEU A 101 -9.69 7.90 4.37
C LEU A 101 -8.93 6.81 5.13
N THR A 102 -7.65 6.61 4.82
CA THR A 102 -6.83 5.62 5.52
C THR A 102 -6.68 6.00 7.00
N SER A 103 -6.50 7.28 7.33
CA SER A 103 -6.39 7.74 8.72
C SER A 103 -7.65 7.45 9.55
N LEU A 104 -8.84 7.44 8.93
CA LEU A 104 -10.11 7.10 9.59
C LEU A 104 -10.13 5.63 10.04
N LEU A 105 -9.63 4.70 9.23
CA LEU A 105 -9.47 3.28 9.60
C LEU A 105 -8.55 3.09 10.81
N TYR A 106 -7.65 4.05 11.03
CA TYR A 106 -6.66 4.04 12.10
C TYR A 106 -6.93 5.06 13.20
N ALA A 107 -8.11 5.67 13.24
CA ALA A 107 -8.45 6.71 14.21
C ALA A 107 -8.19 6.26 15.65
N GLY A 108 -8.51 5.01 15.99
CA GLY A 108 -8.20 4.43 17.30
C GLY A 108 -6.71 4.34 17.61
N SER A 109 -5.90 3.88 16.65
CA SER A 109 -4.43 3.83 16.78
C SER A 109 -3.84 5.24 16.92
N LEU A 110 -4.34 6.22 16.17
CA LEU A 110 -3.90 7.62 16.24
C LEU A 110 -4.21 8.22 17.61
N VAL A 111 -5.44 8.05 18.10
CA VAL A 111 -5.85 8.49 19.44
C VAL A 111 -5.00 7.80 20.51
N SER A 112 -4.74 6.50 20.38
CA SER A 112 -3.90 5.78 21.35
C SER A 112 -2.47 6.31 21.38
N LYS A 113 -1.83 6.53 20.21
CA LYS A 113 -0.48 7.13 20.14
C LYS A 113 -0.46 8.54 20.71
N LEU A 114 -1.44 9.36 20.35
CA LEU A 114 -1.55 10.74 20.83
C LEU A 114 -1.72 10.80 22.36
N LEU A 115 -2.60 9.97 22.93
CA LEU A 115 -2.79 9.90 24.38
C LEU A 115 -1.49 9.49 25.08
N LEU A 116 -0.76 8.51 24.56
CA LEU A 116 0.52 8.09 25.13
C LEU A 116 1.57 9.21 25.09
N LEU A 117 1.65 9.96 23.99
CA LEU A 117 2.53 11.11 23.87
C LEU A 117 2.15 12.22 24.87
N LEU A 118 0.85 12.48 25.03
CA LEU A 118 0.36 13.47 25.99
C LEU A 118 0.64 13.06 27.44
N TYR A 119 0.45 11.78 27.80
CA TYR A 119 0.81 11.27 29.12
C TYR A 119 2.31 11.39 29.39
N SER A 120 3.16 10.98 28.42
CA SER A 120 4.61 11.10 28.57
C SER A 120 5.11 12.55 28.66
N TRP A 121 4.48 13.47 27.92
CA TRP A 121 4.79 14.89 28.00
C TRP A 121 4.38 15.48 29.35
N ARG A 122 3.19 15.12 29.85
CA ARG A 122 2.70 15.55 31.17
C ARG A 122 3.59 15.08 32.31
N GLU A 123 4.21 13.91 32.20
CA GLU A 123 5.17 13.41 33.19
C GLU A 123 6.53 14.14 33.15
N ARG A 124 6.90 14.75 32.01
CA ARG A 124 8.15 15.52 31.86
C ARG A 124 8.02 17.01 32.14
N GLY A 125 6.81 17.57 32.05
CA GLY A 125 6.52 18.98 32.33
C GLY A 125 6.13 19.18 33.79
N ASP A 126 6.86 20.05 34.48
CA ASP A 126 6.51 20.48 35.83
C ASP A 126 5.08 21.05 35.86
N SER A 127 4.41 20.73 36.96
CA SER A 127 3.03 20.92 37.37
C SER A 127 2.35 22.28 37.10
N SER A 128 2.29 22.74 35.85
CA SER A 128 1.45 23.87 35.44
C SER A 128 0.21 23.39 34.69
N CYS A 129 -0.86 23.17 35.45
CA CYS A 129 -2.22 23.02 34.92
C CYS A 129 -2.64 24.30 34.20
N CYS A 130 -2.54 24.32 32.87
CA CYS A 130 -3.31 25.23 32.03
C CYS A 130 -3.84 24.46 30.83
N GLU A 131 -5.15 24.55 30.63
CA GLU A 131 -6.01 23.89 29.64
C GLU A 131 -5.29 23.23 28.45
N LEU A 132 -5.72 21.98 28.17
CA LEU A 132 -5.31 21.20 27.02
C LEU A 132 -5.92 21.83 25.76
N ASP A 133 -5.30 22.91 25.29
CA ASP A 133 -5.69 23.60 24.07
C ASP A 133 -5.35 22.76 22.83
N LEU A 134 -6.20 22.83 21.82
CA LEU A 134 -6.06 22.12 20.54
C LEU A 134 -4.69 22.42 19.92
N CYS A 135 -4.25 23.68 20.00
CA CYS A 135 -2.94 24.13 19.50
C CYS A 135 -1.76 23.39 20.17
N LYS A 136 -1.84 23.09 21.47
CA LYS A 136 -0.78 22.34 22.18
C LYS A 136 -0.74 20.88 21.73
N ILE A 137 -1.91 20.26 21.54
CA ILE A 137 -2.02 18.89 21.02
C ILE A 137 -1.39 18.82 19.62
N PHE A 138 -1.76 19.74 18.74
CA PHE A 138 -1.19 19.82 17.39
C PHE A 138 0.32 20.06 17.41
N ALA A 139 0.81 20.95 18.27
CA ALA A 139 2.25 21.22 18.38
C ALA A 139 3.04 19.99 18.85
N VAL A 140 2.53 19.23 19.85
CA VAL A 140 3.17 17.99 20.33
C VAL A 140 3.14 16.91 19.25
N ALA A 141 2.01 16.73 18.56
CA ALA A 141 1.88 15.77 17.48
C ALA A 141 2.81 16.13 16.30
N ALA A 142 2.86 17.39 15.90
CA ALA A 142 3.70 17.89 14.81
C ALA A 142 5.19 17.73 15.14
N ARG A 143 5.60 18.06 16.37
CA ARG A 143 6.99 17.85 16.83
C ARG A 143 7.36 16.37 16.80
N SER A 144 6.53 15.50 17.36
CA SER A 144 6.76 14.05 17.35
C SER A 144 6.83 13.47 15.94
N ALA A 145 6.02 13.98 15.01
CA ALA A 145 6.03 13.58 13.61
C ALA A 145 7.32 14.06 12.90
N SER A 146 7.75 15.29 13.16
CA SER A 146 9.00 15.85 12.65
C SER A 146 10.23 15.09 13.15
N ASP A 147 10.27 14.76 14.45
CA ASP A 147 11.37 14.00 15.06
C ASP A 147 11.45 12.59 14.47
N HIS A 148 10.30 11.95 14.22
CA HIS A 148 10.25 10.68 13.50
C HIS A 148 10.72 10.81 12.05
N ALA A 149 10.32 11.87 11.33
CA ALA A 149 10.70 12.10 9.95
C ALA A 149 12.23 12.30 9.80
N LEU A 150 12.85 13.04 10.72
CA LEU A 150 14.31 13.24 10.72
C LEU A 150 15.06 11.93 11.02
N ALA A 151 14.56 11.15 11.98
CA ALA A 151 15.11 9.82 12.28
C ALA A 151 14.94 8.81 11.12
N CYS A 152 13.95 9.03 10.24
CA CYS A 152 13.72 8.19 9.07
C CYS A 152 14.77 8.39 7.97
N ALA A 153 15.35 9.59 7.83
CA ALA A 153 16.27 9.90 6.72
C ALA A 153 17.50 8.98 6.69
N HIS A 154 18.01 8.58 7.86
CA HIS A 154 19.18 7.71 8.01
C HIS A 154 18.85 6.24 8.27
N ASN A 155 17.57 5.86 8.35
CA ASN A 155 17.17 4.50 8.69
C ASN A 155 16.70 3.73 7.44
N VAL A 156 17.47 2.71 7.07
CA VAL A 156 17.17 1.84 5.91
C VAL A 156 15.82 1.12 6.07
N VAL A 157 15.40 0.84 7.30
CA VAL A 157 14.06 0.28 7.60
C VAL A 157 12.97 1.31 7.33
N ALA A 158 13.24 2.60 7.60
CA ALA A 158 12.29 3.65 7.23
C ALA A 158 12.20 3.81 5.71
N TRP A 159 13.33 3.80 5.00
CA TRP A 159 13.33 3.80 3.52
C TRP A 159 12.53 2.63 2.94
N ARG A 160 12.63 1.43 3.54
CA ARG A 160 11.75 0.29 3.20
C ARG A 160 10.28 0.68 3.30
N ASN A 161 9.87 1.21 4.46
CA ASN A 161 8.48 1.40 4.83
C ASN A 161 7.81 2.58 4.15
N TYR A 162 8.56 3.64 3.84
CA TYR A 162 8.04 4.88 3.29
C TYR A 162 8.17 4.98 1.77
N VAL A 163 9.16 4.30 1.18
CA VAL A 163 9.49 4.52 -0.23
C VAL A 163 9.52 3.21 -0.99
N VAL A 164 10.49 2.35 -0.70
CA VAL A 164 10.82 1.22 -1.59
C VAL A 164 9.67 0.23 -1.65
N ALA A 165 9.28 -0.36 -0.52
CA ALA A 165 8.25 -1.40 -0.51
C ALA A 165 6.89 -0.89 -0.99
N PRO A 166 6.34 0.24 -0.50
CA PRO A 166 5.08 0.77 -1.01
C PRO A 166 5.10 1.02 -2.52
N PHE A 167 6.17 1.63 -3.03
CA PHE A 167 6.22 1.97 -4.45
C PHE A 167 6.38 0.74 -5.34
N THR A 168 7.31 -0.17 -5.03
CA THR A 168 7.55 -1.36 -5.86
C THR A 168 6.39 -2.35 -5.83
N GLU A 169 5.76 -2.51 -4.67
CA GLU A 169 4.59 -3.38 -4.52
C GLU A 169 3.38 -2.81 -5.26
N GLU A 170 3.03 -1.54 -5.04
CA GLU A 170 1.88 -0.96 -5.75
C GLU A 170 2.13 -0.84 -7.27
N LEU A 171 3.36 -0.58 -7.71
CA LEU A 171 3.69 -0.57 -9.14
C LEU A 171 3.44 -1.94 -9.78
N VAL A 172 3.91 -3.03 -9.16
CA VAL A 172 3.74 -4.38 -9.72
C VAL A 172 2.29 -4.83 -9.60
N PHE A 173 1.72 -4.79 -8.40
CA PHE A 173 0.43 -5.40 -8.12
C PHE A 173 -0.74 -4.56 -8.62
N ARG A 174 -0.61 -3.23 -8.73
CA ARG A 174 -1.70 -2.35 -9.18
C ARG A 174 -1.39 -1.85 -10.58
N ALA A 175 -0.33 -1.10 -10.75
CA ALA A 175 -0.07 -0.44 -12.02
C ALA A 175 0.28 -1.40 -13.18
N CYS A 176 0.86 -2.58 -12.93
CA CYS A 176 1.13 -3.55 -13.99
C CYS A 176 -0.05 -4.54 -14.16
N MET A 177 -0.50 -5.18 -13.08
CA MET A 177 -1.50 -6.25 -13.15
C MET A 177 -2.92 -5.76 -13.44
N ILE A 178 -3.38 -4.67 -12.81
CA ILE A 178 -4.77 -4.20 -12.96
C ILE A 178 -5.08 -3.76 -14.39
N PRO A 179 -4.25 -2.94 -15.05
CA PRO A 179 -4.48 -2.57 -16.45
C PRO A 179 -4.56 -3.77 -17.41
N LEU A 180 -3.71 -4.78 -17.24
CA LEU A 180 -3.77 -6.01 -18.04
C LEU A 180 -5.12 -6.72 -17.89
N LEU A 181 -5.59 -6.86 -16.64
CA LEU A 181 -6.86 -7.50 -16.34
C LEU A 181 -8.05 -6.69 -16.89
N LEU A 182 -8.03 -5.36 -16.73
CA LEU A 182 -9.07 -4.48 -17.27
C LEU A 182 -9.14 -4.55 -18.80
N CYS A 183 -7.99 -4.46 -19.48
CA CYS A 183 -7.93 -4.53 -20.95
C CYS A 183 -8.29 -5.92 -21.51
N SER A 184 -8.16 -6.98 -20.71
CA SER A 184 -8.62 -8.33 -21.06
C SER A 184 -10.12 -8.55 -20.82
N GLY A 185 -10.85 -7.54 -20.33
CA GLY A 185 -12.30 -7.60 -20.13
C GLY A 185 -12.75 -8.21 -18.80
N PHE A 186 -11.86 -8.35 -17.82
CA PHE A 186 -12.27 -8.78 -16.48
C PHE A 186 -13.13 -7.71 -15.80
N GLN A 187 -14.17 -8.13 -15.09
CA GLN A 187 -14.98 -7.23 -14.30
C GLN A 187 -14.18 -6.63 -13.15
N THR A 188 -14.36 -5.33 -12.92
CA THR A 188 -13.62 -4.58 -11.90
C THR A 188 -13.74 -5.18 -10.50
N GLN A 189 -14.91 -5.70 -10.14
CA GLN A 189 -15.13 -6.35 -8.84
C GLN A 189 -14.23 -7.58 -8.65
N ILE A 190 -14.08 -8.41 -9.69
CA ILE A 190 -13.21 -9.58 -9.67
C ILE A 190 -11.75 -9.15 -9.48
N ILE A 191 -11.33 -8.10 -10.19
CA ILE A 191 -9.96 -7.57 -10.08
C ILE A 191 -9.68 -7.07 -8.65
N ILE A 192 -10.62 -6.32 -8.06
CA ILE A 192 -10.50 -5.80 -6.69
C ILE A 192 -10.39 -6.92 -5.67
N PHE A 193 -11.26 -7.94 -5.74
CA PHE A 193 -11.34 -8.96 -4.70
C PHE A 193 -10.36 -10.12 -4.87
N ILE A 194 -10.07 -10.53 -6.10
CA ILE A 194 -9.21 -11.70 -6.38
C ILE A 194 -7.74 -11.31 -6.57
N GLY A 195 -7.45 -10.17 -7.20
CA GLY A 195 -6.07 -9.75 -7.47
C GLY A 195 -5.16 -9.76 -6.22
N PRO A 196 -5.59 -9.17 -5.10
CA PRO A 196 -4.83 -9.14 -3.85
C PRO A 196 -4.61 -10.49 -3.16
N VAL A 197 -5.33 -11.56 -3.54
CA VAL A 197 -5.12 -12.90 -2.97
C VAL A 197 -3.74 -13.44 -3.36
N PHE A 198 -3.29 -13.20 -4.59
CA PHE A 198 -1.96 -13.62 -5.02
C PHE A 198 -0.84 -12.87 -4.27
N PHE A 199 -1.07 -11.59 -3.97
CA PHE A 199 -0.17 -10.78 -3.15
C PHE A 199 -0.10 -11.27 -1.70
N SER A 200 -1.22 -11.69 -1.10
CA SER A 200 -1.20 -12.17 0.28
C SER A 200 -0.50 -13.53 0.40
N LEU A 201 -0.74 -14.47 -0.51
CA LEU A 201 -0.13 -15.81 -0.47
C LEU A 201 1.41 -15.79 -0.43
N ALA A 202 2.04 -14.75 -0.98
CA ALA A 202 3.47 -14.48 -0.83
C ALA A 202 3.99 -14.54 0.62
N HIS A 203 3.16 -14.06 1.56
CA HIS A 203 3.49 -13.90 2.97
C HIS A 203 3.33 -15.20 3.77
N LEU A 204 2.85 -16.29 3.15
CA LEU A 204 2.85 -17.62 3.77
C LEU A 204 4.27 -18.10 4.08
N ASN A 205 5.30 -17.55 3.43
CA ASN A 205 6.70 -17.85 3.73
C ASN A 205 7.06 -17.62 5.22
N HIS A 206 6.42 -16.65 5.88
CA HIS A 206 6.63 -16.35 7.30
C HIS A 206 6.10 -17.45 8.23
N PHE A 207 5.19 -18.30 7.76
CA PHE A 207 4.71 -19.44 8.53
C PHE A 207 5.84 -20.40 8.88
N MET A 208 6.68 -20.73 7.88
CA MET A 208 7.81 -21.64 8.08
C MET A 208 8.84 -21.04 9.05
N GLU A 209 9.10 -19.74 8.95
CA GLU A 209 9.98 -19.01 9.88
C GLU A 209 9.44 -19.03 11.32
N LEU A 210 8.17 -18.71 11.53
CA LEU A 210 7.56 -18.69 12.87
C LEU A 210 7.46 -20.08 13.50
N TYR A 211 7.14 -21.09 12.71
CA TYR A 211 6.96 -22.46 13.18
C TYR A 211 8.30 -23.16 13.46
N TYR A 212 9.24 -23.13 12.50
CA TYR A 212 10.51 -23.85 12.63
C TYR A 212 11.60 -23.07 13.37
N LEU A 213 11.73 -21.76 13.13
CA LEU A 213 12.82 -20.96 13.71
C LEU A 213 12.44 -20.38 15.08
N GLN A 214 11.24 -19.81 15.20
CA GLN A 214 10.77 -19.20 16.46
C GLN A 214 10.08 -20.19 17.40
N ARG A 215 9.92 -21.46 16.98
CA ARG A 215 9.30 -22.57 17.74
C ARG A 215 7.95 -22.22 18.35
N TYR A 216 7.15 -21.42 17.66
CA TYR A 216 5.78 -21.16 18.09
C TYR A 216 4.92 -22.41 17.91
N SER A 217 3.93 -22.59 18.79
CA SER A 217 2.94 -23.64 18.59
C SER A 217 2.24 -23.45 17.24
N PHE A 218 1.86 -24.56 16.59
CA PHE A 218 1.21 -24.52 15.28
C PHE A 218 0.02 -23.55 15.27
N LEU A 219 -0.84 -23.62 16.29
CA LEU A 219 -2.00 -22.75 16.42
C LEU A 219 -1.61 -21.26 16.50
N LYS A 220 -0.58 -20.92 17.28
CA LYS A 220 -0.12 -19.54 17.44
C LYS A 220 0.52 -19.00 16.16
N ALA A 221 1.39 -19.78 15.52
CA ALA A 221 2.00 -19.42 14.25
C ALA A 221 0.93 -19.24 13.16
N PHE A 222 -0.03 -20.16 13.07
CA PHE A 222 -1.15 -20.10 12.15
C PHE A 222 -2.03 -18.86 12.40
N SER A 223 -2.37 -18.54 13.64
CA SER A 223 -3.17 -17.34 13.96
C SER A 223 -2.46 -16.05 13.60
N ILE A 224 -1.14 -15.93 13.85
CA ILE A 224 -0.36 -14.73 13.53
C ILE A 224 -0.30 -14.53 12.01
N VAL A 225 0.07 -15.59 11.27
CA VAL A 225 0.17 -15.52 9.81
C VAL A 225 -1.21 -15.34 9.19
N GLY A 226 -2.24 -16.03 9.70
CA GLY A 226 -3.62 -15.88 9.24
C GLY A 226 -4.14 -14.45 9.40
N LEU A 227 -3.86 -13.80 10.54
CA LEU A 227 -4.21 -12.39 10.75
C LEU A 227 -3.44 -11.46 9.80
N GLN A 228 -2.14 -11.69 9.63
CA GLN A 228 -1.31 -10.92 8.70
C GLN A 228 -1.82 -11.06 7.26
N LEU A 229 -2.11 -12.28 6.82
CA LEU A 229 -2.66 -12.56 5.49
C LEU A 229 -4.02 -11.90 5.29
N GLY A 230 -4.94 -12.09 6.23
CA GLY A 230 -6.29 -11.50 6.15
C GLY A 230 -6.23 -9.98 6.07
N TYR A 231 -5.43 -9.35 6.93
CA TYR A 231 -5.21 -7.90 6.89
C TYR A 231 -4.60 -7.45 5.56
N THR A 232 -3.62 -8.19 5.02
CA THR A 232 -2.97 -7.88 3.73
C THR A 232 -3.95 -7.99 2.56
N VAL A 233 -4.86 -8.98 2.58
CA VAL A 233 -5.93 -9.10 1.57
C VAL A 233 -6.87 -7.91 1.62
N VAL A 234 -7.36 -7.54 2.81
CA VAL A 234 -8.28 -6.40 2.99
C VAL A 234 -7.62 -5.08 2.57
N PHE A 235 -6.36 -4.86 2.98
CA PHE A 235 -5.59 -3.71 2.51
C PHE A 235 -5.48 -3.72 0.99
N GLY A 236 -5.19 -4.89 0.41
CA GLY A 236 -5.05 -5.00 -1.02
C GLY A 236 -6.34 -4.74 -1.79
N TRP A 237 -7.51 -5.11 -1.25
CA TRP A 237 -8.82 -4.72 -1.82
C TRP A 237 -8.97 -3.20 -1.82
N TYR A 238 -8.63 -2.55 -0.71
CA TYR A 238 -8.70 -1.10 -0.58
C TYR A 238 -7.73 -0.38 -1.54
N ALA A 239 -6.48 -0.84 -1.66
CA ALA A 239 -5.49 -0.29 -2.59
C ALA A 239 -5.92 -0.44 -4.05
N SER A 240 -6.44 -1.61 -4.45
CA SER A 240 -6.98 -1.85 -5.78
C SER A 240 -8.21 -0.98 -6.06
N PHE A 241 -9.10 -0.83 -5.08
CA PHE A 241 -10.25 0.07 -5.17
C PHE A 241 -9.82 1.53 -5.39
N LEU A 242 -8.89 2.05 -4.58
CA LEU A 242 -8.35 3.40 -4.75
C LEU A 242 -7.70 3.60 -6.11
N PHE A 243 -6.85 2.66 -6.54
CA PHE A 243 -6.18 2.75 -7.85
C PHE A 243 -7.19 2.81 -9.00
N ILE A 244 -8.19 1.93 -8.99
CA ILE A 244 -9.20 1.85 -10.04
C ILE A 244 -10.09 3.10 -10.05
N ARG A 245 -10.51 3.59 -8.87
CA ARG A 245 -11.42 4.74 -8.75
C ARG A 245 -10.75 6.07 -9.07
N THR A 246 -9.49 6.23 -8.67
CA THR A 246 -8.75 7.48 -8.89
C THR A 246 -7.99 7.48 -10.22
N GLY A 247 -7.61 6.30 -10.72
CA GLY A 247 -6.69 6.15 -11.85
C GLY A 247 -5.25 6.58 -11.52
N ASN A 248 -4.92 6.79 -10.25
CA ASN A 248 -3.62 7.33 -9.82
C ASN A 248 -2.91 6.38 -8.86
N LEU A 249 -1.67 6.03 -9.19
CA LEU A 249 -0.84 5.12 -8.39
C LEU A 249 -0.53 5.71 -7.01
N ILE A 250 -0.37 7.02 -6.91
CA ILE A 250 0.00 7.66 -5.64
C ILE A 250 -1.09 7.51 -4.57
N SER A 251 -2.35 7.34 -4.97
CA SER A 251 -3.47 7.08 -4.06
C SER A 251 -3.27 5.78 -3.29
N ALA A 252 -2.91 4.71 -4.00
CA ALA A 252 -2.63 3.40 -3.39
C ALA A 252 -1.33 3.44 -2.58
N VAL A 253 -0.27 4.06 -3.12
CA VAL A 253 1.03 4.20 -2.42
C VAL A 253 0.88 4.98 -1.12
N THR A 254 0.09 6.06 -1.09
CA THR A 254 -0.13 6.86 0.11
C THR A 254 -0.86 6.05 1.19
N ALA A 255 -1.91 5.31 0.83
CA ALA A 255 -2.59 4.40 1.75
C ALA A 255 -1.64 3.32 2.26
N HIS A 256 -0.80 2.75 1.39
CA HIS A 256 0.20 1.75 1.74
C HIS A 256 1.21 2.30 2.77
N ILE A 257 1.84 3.44 2.50
CA ILE A 257 2.79 4.08 3.41
C ILE A 257 2.16 4.26 4.78
N PHE A 258 0.93 4.76 4.82
CA PHE A 258 0.23 4.99 6.08
C PHE A 258 -0.03 3.69 6.85
N CYS A 259 -0.48 2.62 6.18
CA CYS A 259 -0.64 1.30 6.77
C CYS A 259 0.69 0.73 7.31
N ASN A 260 1.80 0.87 6.57
CA ASN A 260 3.12 0.41 7.00
C ASN A 260 3.61 1.15 8.25
N VAL A 261 3.33 2.45 8.36
CA VAL A 261 3.71 3.28 9.52
C VAL A 261 2.84 2.96 10.73
N MET A 262 1.56 2.69 10.52
CA MET A 262 0.61 2.44 11.61
C MET A 262 0.59 0.99 12.08
N GLY A 263 0.92 0.04 11.20
CA GLY A 263 0.83 -1.40 11.48
C GLY A 263 -0.61 -1.89 11.53
N LEU A 264 -0.91 -2.82 12.44
CA LEU A 264 -2.28 -3.28 12.66
C LEU A 264 -3.11 -2.23 13.42
N PRO A 265 -4.39 -2.03 13.07
CA PRO A 265 -5.27 -1.11 13.78
C PRO A 265 -5.52 -1.60 15.21
N VAL A 266 -5.47 -0.68 16.18
CA VAL A 266 -5.75 -0.95 17.58
C VAL A 266 -7.26 -1.02 17.78
N LEU A 267 -7.78 -2.25 17.95
CA LEU A 267 -9.21 -2.49 18.15
C LEU A 267 -9.62 -2.29 19.62
N LEU A 268 -8.80 -2.79 20.54
CA LEU A 268 -9.04 -2.76 21.98
C LEU A 268 -7.79 -2.27 22.68
N SER A 269 -7.91 -1.21 23.47
CA SER A 269 -6.82 -0.70 24.31
C SER A 269 -7.30 -0.48 25.74
N PRO A 270 -7.00 -1.40 26.67
CA PRO A 270 -7.29 -1.23 28.10
C PRO A 270 -6.63 0.04 28.66
N ARG A 271 -5.48 0.41 28.10
CA ARG A 271 -4.65 1.55 28.53
C ARG A 271 -5.29 2.91 28.22
N THR A 272 -6.22 2.98 27.27
CA THR A 272 -6.89 4.25 26.88
C THR A 272 -8.31 4.38 27.43
N ARG A 273 -8.72 3.54 28.40
CA ARG A 273 -10.07 3.57 29.01
C ARG A 273 -11.22 3.58 27.96
N GLY A 274 -11.05 2.86 26.85
CA GLY A 274 -12.05 2.77 25.78
C GLY A 274 -12.06 3.90 24.73
N LEU A 275 -11.34 5.01 24.94
CA LEU A 275 -11.33 6.14 23.98
C LEU A 275 -10.83 5.74 22.58
N ALA A 276 -9.76 4.93 22.51
CA ALA A 276 -9.25 4.43 21.23
C ALA A 276 -10.27 3.54 20.49
N THR A 277 -11.03 2.72 21.22
CA THR A 277 -12.07 1.87 20.63
C THR A 277 -13.24 2.69 20.11
N ILE A 278 -13.68 3.71 20.86
CA ILE A 278 -14.72 4.65 20.38
C ILE A 278 -14.25 5.37 19.12
N ALA A 279 -13.02 5.89 19.13
CA ALA A 279 -12.44 6.56 17.97
C ALA A 279 -12.31 5.62 16.76
N PHE A 280 -11.96 4.35 16.97
CA PHE A 280 -11.94 3.34 15.91
C PHE A 280 -13.33 3.10 15.32
N ILE A 281 -14.36 2.92 16.15
CA ILE A 281 -15.74 2.68 15.67
C ILE A 281 -16.26 3.90 14.89
N LEU A 282 -16.07 5.11 15.42
CA LEU A 282 -16.45 6.34 14.72
C LEU A 282 -15.67 6.52 13.42
N GLY A 283 -14.36 6.31 13.46
CA GLY A 283 -13.50 6.37 12.27
C GLY A 283 -13.93 5.37 11.20
N LEU A 284 -14.27 4.15 11.58
CA LEU A 284 -14.76 3.11 10.67
C LEU A 284 -16.12 3.50 10.05
N ALA A 285 -17.05 4.02 10.84
CA ALA A 285 -18.34 4.50 10.34
C ALA A 285 -18.15 5.66 9.34
N CYS A 286 -17.30 6.64 9.69
CA CYS A 286 -16.96 7.75 8.80
C CYS A 286 -16.24 7.27 7.52
N PHE A 287 -15.37 6.28 7.63
CA PHE A 287 -14.70 5.67 6.47
C PHE A 287 -15.71 5.13 5.48
N PHE A 288 -16.65 4.29 5.92
CA PHE A 288 -17.66 3.72 5.03
C PHE A 288 -18.57 4.78 4.41
N TRP A 289 -18.94 5.82 5.17
CA TRP A 289 -19.73 6.94 4.67
C TRP A 289 -18.98 7.73 3.58
N LEU A 290 -17.69 8.00 3.79
CA LEU A 290 -16.89 8.87 2.92
C LEU A 290 -16.15 8.11 1.81
N LEU A 291 -16.13 6.78 1.85
CA LEU A 291 -15.37 5.95 0.91
C LEU A 291 -15.70 6.29 -0.55
N PHE A 292 -16.98 6.34 -0.92
CA PHE A 292 -17.39 6.65 -2.30
C PHE A 292 -17.28 8.14 -2.65
N PRO A 293 -17.74 9.09 -1.80
CA PRO A 293 -17.57 10.52 -2.06
C PRO A 293 -16.12 10.95 -2.23
N ALA A 294 -15.23 10.55 -1.31
CA ALA A 294 -13.83 10.94 -1.34
C ALA A 294 -13.02 10.21 -2.41
N SER A 295 -13.49 9.06 -2.91
CA SER A 295 -12.88 8.35 -4.06
C SER A 295 -13.59 8.63 -5.39
N SER A 296 -14.42 9.68 -5.47
CA SER A 296 -15.14 10.00 -6.72
C SER A 296 -14.17 10.32 -7.86
N PRO A 297 -14.27 9.64 -9.03
CA PRO A 297 -13.38 9.84 -10.18
C PRO A 297 -13.26 11.29 -10.63
N ILE A 298 -14.32 12.07 -10.45
CA ILE A 298 -14.41 13.49 -10.82
C ILE A 298 -13.38 14.34 -10.07
N LEU A 299 -12.98 13.93 -8.86
CA LEU A 299 -11.97 14.64 -8.06
C LEU A 299 -10.54 14.42 -8.55
N TYR A 300 -10.31 13.39 -9.38
CA TYR A 300 -8.97 12.93 -9.77
C TYR A 300 -8.72 12.96 -11.27
N ASN A 301 -9.73 13.27 -12.09
CA ASN A 301 -9.65 13.15 -13.55
C ASN A 301 -10.42 14.30 -14.22
N ASN A 302 -9.83 14.87 -15.29
CA ASN A 302 -10.45 15.93 -16.10
C ASN A 302 -11.66 15.45 -16.93
N SER A 303 -11.69 14.17 -17.32
CA SER A 303 -12.77 13.56 -18.08
C SER A 303 -13.00 12.12 -17.64
N ILE A 304 -14.27 11.71 -17.65
CA ILE A 304 -14.75 10.37 -17.28
C ILE A 304 -15.58 9.74 -18.41
N GLU A 305 -15.45 10.26 -19.64
CA GLU A 305 -16.30 9.86 -20.77
C GLU A 305 -15.54 9.14 -21.89
N SER A 306 -14.29 9.50 -22.14
CA SER A 306 -13.49 8.98 -23.26
C SER A 306 -12.31 8.14 -22.77
N CYS A 307 -12.62 7.05 -22.07
CA CYS A 307 -11.61 6.30 -21.34
C CYS A 307 -11.03 5.13 -22.13
N SER A 308 -9.75 4.90 -21.92
CA SER A 308 -9.04 3.75 -22.49
C SER A 308 -9.26 2.50 -21.63
N CYS A 309 -8.98 1.31 -22.17
CA CYS A 309 -9.27 0.05 -21.48
C CYS A 309 -8.59 -0.11 -20.12
N TRP A 310 -7.44 0.53 -19.88
CA TRP A 310 -6.73 0.49 -18.60
C TRP A 310 -7.29 1.45 -17.54
N GLN A 311 -8.21 2.34 -17.93
CA GLN A 311 -8.80 3.34 -17.04
C GLN A 311 -10.08 2.80 -16.41
N GLY A 312 -9.92 2.11 -15.28
CA GLY A 312 -11.03 1.46 -14.59
C GLY A 312 -12.08 2.41 -13.97
N TYR A 313 -11.77 3.70 -13.79
CA TYR A 313 -12.65 4.65 -13.10
C TYR A 313 -13.93 4.99 -13.89
N CYS A 314 -13.95 4.76 -15.20
CA CYS A 314 -15.07 5.15 -16.05
C CYS A 314 -16.24 4.17 -16.01
N SER A 315 -16.02 2.96 -15.50
CA SER A 315 -17.09 1.99 -15.25
C SER A 315 -17.90 2.29 -13.98
N TRP A 316 -17.58 3.36 -13.25
CA TRP A 316 -18.16 3.66 -11.93
C TRP A 316 -18.85 5.03 -11.88
N ARG A 317 -19.65 5.32 -12.90
CA ARG A 317 -20.59 6.44 -12.87
C ARG A 317 -21.66 6.22 -11.80
#